data_AF-A0A928RL42-F1
#
_entry.id   AF-A0A928RL42-F1
#
_cell.length_a   1.000
_cell.length_b   1.000
_cell.length_c   1.000
_cell.angle_alpha   90.00
_cell.angle_beta   90.00
_cell.angle_gamma   90.00
#
_symmetry.space_group_name_H-M   'P 1'
#
loop_
_entity.id
_entity.type
_entity.pdbx_description
1 polymer ?
#
loop_
_entity_poly.entity_id
_entity_poly.type
_entity_poly.pdbx_seq_one_letter_code
_entity_poly.pdbx_strand_id
1 'polypeptide(L)' 'MNESYKDELGRRRSYEDIINLPHHVSYKHVPMSISERAAQFAPFSALTGYEDAISETIAENQRRMLAGNPKWEED' A
#
# COMPACT_ATOMS: atom_id res chain seq x y z
N MET A 1 -30.71 -7.48 21.35
CA MET A 1 -30.12 -6.76 20.20
C MET A 1 -30.76 -7.31 18.94
N ASN A 2 -31.58 -6.52 18.24
CA ASN A 2 -32.45 -7.00 17.16
C ASN A 2 -31.68 -7.33 15.88
N GLU A 3 -32.09 -8.39 15.19
CA GLU A 3 -31.50 -8.91 13.94
C GLU A 3 -31.39 -7.85 12.82
N SER A 4 -32.27 -6.84 12.82
CA SER A 4 -32.23 -5.68 11.91
C SER A 4 -30.87 -4.98 11.89
N TYR A 5 -30.26 -4.75 13.06
CA TYR A 5 -29.00 -4.00 13.17
C TYR A 5 -27.81 -4.70 12.49
N LYS A 6 -27.89 -6.02 12.29
CA LYS A 6 -26.83 -6.78 11.62
C LYS A 6 -26.82 -6.57 10.10
N ASP A 7 -27.99 -6.38 9.48
CA ASP A 7 -28.12 -6.17 8.04
C ASP A 7 -27.59 -4.78 7.63
N GLU A 8 -27.92 -3.76 8.41
CA GLU A 8 -27.47 -2.36 8.22
C GLU A 8 -25.95 -2.20 8.48
N LEU A 9 -25.37 -2.96 9.41
CA LEU A 9 -23.90 -3.04 9.60
C LEU A 9 -23.21 -3.83 8.50
N GLY A 10 -23.86 -4.85 7.92
CA GLY A 10 -23.38 -5.59 6.75
C GLY A 10 -23.32 -4.69 5.52
N ARG A 11 -24.40 -3.94 5.26
CA ARG A 11 -24.49 -2.99 4.15
C ARG A 11 -23.52 -1.82 4.28
N ARG A 12 -23.31 -1.28 5.48
CA ARG A 12 -22.29 -0.22 5.71
C ARG A 12 -20.85 -0.69 5.57
N ARG A 13 -20.58 -2.00 5.58
CA ARG A 13 -19.25 -2.58 5.38
C ARG A 13 -19.01 -3.07 3.95
N SER A 14 -20.07 -3.12 3.13
CA SER A 14 -19.94 -3.53 1.73
C SER A 14 -19.69 -2.29 0.88
N TYR A 15 -18.51 -2.23 0.27
CA TYR A 15 -18.14 -1.22 -0.71
C TYR A 15 -18.63 -1.56 -2.13
N GLU A 16 -19.61 -2.47 -2.26
CA GLU A 16 -20.12 -2.98 -3.54
C GLU A 16 -20.56 -1.88 -4.51
N ASP A 17 -21.05 -0.76 -3.98
CA ASP A 17 -21.52 0.41 -4.72
C ASP A 17 -20.38 1.31 -5.26
N ILE A 18 -19.18 1.26 -4.65
CA ILE A 18 -18.06 2.12 -5.03
C ILE A 18 -16.83 1.37 -5.59
N ILE A 19 -16.68 0.07 -5.32
CA ILE A 19 -15.46 -0.69 -5.65
C ILE A 19 -15.17 -0.78 -7.14
N ASN A 20 -16.22 -0.78 -7.97
CA ASN A 20 -16.12 -0.86 -9.43
C ASN A 20 -16.20 0.50 -10.12
N LEU A 21 -16.23 1.61 -9.36
CA LEU A 21 -16.26 2.94 -9.96
C LEU A 21 -14.90 3.26 -10.60
N PRO A 22 -14.88 3.95 -11.76
CA PRO A 22 -13.64 4.42 -12.34
C PRO A 22 -12.94 5.35 -11.36
N HIS A 23 -11.62 5.20 -11.26
CA HIS A 23 -10.81 6.10 -10.45
C HIS A 23 -10.91 7.52 -11.00
N HIS A 24 -11.17 8.48 -10.12
CA HIS A 24 -11.17 9.88 -10.50
C HIS A 24 -9.77 10.30 -10.97
N VAL A 25 -9.70 10.96 -12.14
CA VAL A 25 -8.49 11.58 -12.66
C VAL A 25 -8.74 13.07 -12.79
N SER A 26 -7.88 13.87 -12.15
CA SER A 26 -7.98 15.32 -12.22
C SER A 26 -7.50 15.83 -13.58
N TYR A 27 -8.30 16.68 -14.21
CA TYR A 27 -7.92 17.37 -15.46
C TYR A 27 -6.91 18.49 -15.22
N LYS A 28 -6.95 19.11 -14.04
CA LYS A 28 -6.07 20.24 -13.68
C LYS A 28 -4.71 19.78 -13.17
N HIS A 29 -4.71 18.69 -12.38
CA HIS A 29 -3.52 18.10 -11.78
C HIS A 29 -3.38 16.67 -12.28
N VAL A 30 -2.93 16.55 -13.53
CA VAL A 30 -2.76 15.26 -14.19
C VAL A 30 -1.70 14.44 -13.43
N PRO A 31 -1.93 13.14 -13.19
CA PRO A 31 -0.92 12.28 -12.59
C PRO A 31 0.33 12.22 -13.46
N MET A 32 1.50 12.30 -12.83
CA MET A 32 2.79 12.11 -13.48
C MET A 32 2.89 10.70 -14.08
N SER A 33 3.52 10.54 -15.25
CA SER A 33 3.70 9.21 -15.88
C SER A 33 4.59 8.29 -15.03
N ILE A 34 4.53 6.97 -15.25
CA ILE A 34 5.37 6.01 -14.50
C ILE A 34 6.86 6.31 -14.68
N SER A 35 7.30 6.68 -15.88
CA SER A 35 8.70 6.99 -16.17
C SER A 35 9.17 8.27 -15.47
N GLU A 36 8.35 9.33 -15.49
CA GLU A 36 8.66 10.55 -14.75
C GLU A 36 8.67 10.32 -13.24
N ARG A 37 7.76 9.46 -12.73
CA ARG A 37 7.81 8.99 -11.32
C ARG A 37 9.13 8.29 -11.01
N ALA A 38 9.61 7.41 -11.89
CA ALA A 38 10.90 6.74 -11.73
C ALA A 38 12.09 7.71 -11.83
N ALA A 39 12.02 8.70 -12.72
CA ALA A 39 13.08 9.68 -12.92
C ALA A 39 13.34 10.54 -11.67
N GLN A 40 12.36 10.76 -10.80
CA GLN A 40 12.58 11.42 -9.51
C GLN A 40 13.60 10.69 -8.63
N PHE A 41 13.71 9.36 -8.80
CA PHE A 41 14.64 8.50 -8.07
C PHE A 41 15.93 8.19 -8.85
N ALA A 42 16.07 8.69 -10.09
CA ALA A 42 17.29 8.58 -10.87
C ALA A 42 18.59 9.02 -10.15
N PRO A 43 18.63 10.10 -9.34
CA PRO A 43 19.86 10.49 -8.63
C PRO A 43 20.37 9.44 -7.63
N PHE A 44 19.54 8.46 -7.23
CA PHE A 44 19.94 7.36 -6.34
C PHE A 44 20.25 6.06 -7.08
N SER A 45 20.18 6.06 -8.41
CA SER A 45 20.47 4.87 -9.24
C SER A 45 21.95 4.44 -9.18
N ALA A 46 22.86 5.33 -8.79
CA ALA A 46 24.29 5.08 -8.76
C ALA A 46 24.78 4.31 -7.52
N LEU A 47 23.91 4.03 -6.54
CA LEU A 47 24.22 3.17 -5.40
C LEU A 47 24.14 1.69 -5.78
N THR A 48 24.91 1.27 -6.79
CA THR A 48 25.20 -0.15 -6.99
C THR A 48 26.07 -0.62 -5.81
N GLY A 49 25.62 -1.63 -5.06
CA GLY A 49 26.32 -2.19 -3.90
C GLY A 49 25.49 -2.33 -2.60
N TYR A 50 24.23 -1.88 -2.57
CA TYR A 50 23.32 -2.04 -1.42
C TYR A 50 22.29 -3.17 -1.60
N GLU A 51 22.38 -3.92 -2.69
CA GLU A 51 21.46 -5.01 -3.02
C GLU A 51 21.44 -6.06 -1.91
N ASP A 52 22.59 -6.35 -1.32
CA ASP A 52 22.72 -7.29 -0.20
C ASP A 52 22.00 -6.77 1.06
N ALA A 53 22.19 -5.49 1.42
CA ALA A 53 21.54 -4.87 2.57
C ALA A 53 20.00 -4.79 2.41
N ILE A 54 19.53 -4.52 1.18
CA ILE A 54 18.10 -4.53 0.84
C ILE A 54 17.55 -5.95 0.98
N SER A 55 18.26 -6.95 0.45
CA SER A 55 17.86 -8.36 0.52
C SER A 55 17.78 -8.86 1.96
N GLU A 56 18.75 -8.51 2.80
CA GLU A 56 18.76 -8.82 4.23
C GLU A 56 17.56 -8.19 4.95
N THR A 57 17.30 -6.90 4.69
CA THR A 57 16.16 -6.18 5.29
C THR A 57 14.82 -6.79 4.89
N ILE A 58 14.67 -7.24 3.64
CA ILE A 58 13.47 -7.94 3.16
C ILE A 58 13.31 -9.27 3.93
N ALA A 59 14.38 -10.05 4.05
CA ALA A 59 14.36 -11.32 4.75
C ALA A 59 14.00 -11.16 6.24
N GLU A 60 14.55 -10.15 6.91
CA GLU A 60 14.20 -9.85 8.30
C GLU A 60 12.73 -9.44 8.46
N ASN A 61 12.22 -8.57 7.59
CA ASN A 61 10.82 -8.16 7.62
C ASN A 61 9.87 -9.35 7.40
N GLN A 62 10.21 -10.25 6.47
CA GLN A 62 9.44 -11.48 6.25
C GLN A 62 9.44 -12.36 7.50
N ARG A 63 10.58 -12.55 8.16
CA ARG A 63 10.67 -13.30 9.42
C ARG A 63 9.81 -12.67 10.52
N ARG A 64 9.86 -11.35 10.68
CA ARG A 64 9.05 -10.60 11.65
C ARG A 64 7.55 -10.74 11.40
N MET A 65 7.12 -10.64 10.13
CA MET A 65 5.71 -10.86 9.76
C MET A 65 5.25 -12.28 10.08
N LEU A 66 6.07 -13.29 9.76
CA LEU A 66 5.77 -14.70 10.07
C LEU A 66 5.75 -14.98 11.58
N ALA A 67 6.59 -14.29 12.34
CA ALA A 67 6.63 -14.36 13.80
C ALA A 67 5.49 -13.57 14.48
N GLY A 68 4.65 -12.85 13.71
CA GLY A 68 3.57 -12.03 14.24
C GLY A 68 4.06 -10.82 15.06
N ASN A 69 5.28 -10.35 14.83
CA ASN A 69 5.86 -9.17 15.48
C ASN A 69 6.30 -8.15 14.41
N PRO A 70 5.34 -7.47 13.75
CA PRO A 70 5.64 -6.49 12.71
C PRO A 70 6.35 -5.27 13.29
N LYS A 71 7.31 -4.73 12.53
CA LYS A 71 8.14 -3.57 12.92
C LYS A 71 7.32 -2.31 13.30
N TRP A 72 6.08 -2.21 12.86
CA TRP A 72 5.22 -1.03 13.06
C TRP A 72 4.34 -1.11 14.33
N GLU A 73 4.51 -2.15 15.15
CA GLU A 73 3.83 -2.28 16.45
C GLU A 73 4.67 -1.76 17.64
N GLU A 74 5.85 -1.18 17.38
CA GLU A 74 6.78 -0.67 18.43
C GLU A 74 6.53 0.81 18.85
N ASP A 75 5.40 1.43 18.49
CA ASP A 75 5.03 2.82 18.85
C ASP A 75 4.07 2.92 20.05
#